data_AF-A0A928CSB6-F1
#
_entry.id   AF-A0A928CSB6-F1
#
_cell.length_a   1.000
_cell.length_b   1.000
_cell.length_c   1.000
_cell.angle_alpha   90.00
_cell.angle_beta   90.00
_cell.angle_gamma   90.00
#
_symmetry.space_group_name_H-M   'P 1'
#
loop_
_entity.id
_entity.type
_entity.pdbx_description
1 polymer ?
#
loop_
_entity_poly.entity_id
_entity_poly.type
_entity_poly.pdbx_seq_one_letter_code
_entity_poly.pdbx_strand_id
1 'polypeptide(L)'
;MGGDRAFFSDSEHGFQVWKPEQLKLQPGTGSVCTTEVNIPADGRYVIQFRCDYALTVEFGDVRYDSSLFPMMHNEMREFPLDLKKGRAKLQVRLTNPTDRETDGTFTARLLDETGNILSPEKVIPLPELEAVKPQCSQPDLSSYTAGAGKAFRSFGRFGFTKGDGLLDCSMPSFGIVARPFVSGHPQYHKNLIWNFSLLPDGEKPSGALSAAYHVPENETVTNDWSGVRWTRRLKNGRQITFDYSVLTPVLLVETDLDYVNISSLKGISAWQKITLPLADGLHIRRVEDSENDLCYDKSQDGPLSRNFVLFTNQGVFPDVPLQVILKRSPERVRVKKDERGEITGFRFEFAGSADFLMLLFPCGIELFRPHEVTEEKIAEWTLLCRKHAQRALARPVSCEDHYRADREKVEVIQKFSFRYFEDEWHTPYRLFAPLPPPLSIASEHVPEIRLDSRCVREKFPTKYGYLYGVEDSAYSSYTLPVPDTRRDLAFPAEKHDELQRKLESDFDEFMSYHLDAPEVGNPGNYSFVFQYSFVLMVFHLLSEEKRKKLESVIRDGLKKVCDPSYAYVGPGKRKCYSWYNRKEPFSGLDFNMTYLHVIGIRRFRECSRET
;
A
#
# COMPACT_ATOMS: atom_id res chain seq x y z
N MET A 1 -16.65 42.81 27.55
CA MET A 1 -17.77 42.64 26.61
C MET A 1 -17.27 42.93 25.20
N GLY A 2 -16.62 41.95 24.58
CA GLY A 2 -16.30 41.96 23.16
C GLY A 2 -16.90 40.67 22.62
N GLY A 3 -17.99 40.77 21.88
CA GLY A 3 -18.61 39.61 21.26
C GLY A 3 -17.76 39.20 20.07
N ASP A 4 -17.08 38.06 20.19
CA ASP A 4 -16.50 37.36 19.05
C ASP A 4 -17.62 37.08 18.05
N ARG A 5 -17.55 37.77 16.90
CA ARG A 5 -18.32 37.40 15.71
C ARG A 5 -17.77 36.07 15.24
N ALA A 6 -18.45 34.99 15.61
CA ALA A 6 -18.25 33.68 15.03
C ALA A 6 -18.47 33.80 13.51
N PHE A 7 -17.39 33.79 12.74
CA PHE A 7 -17.45 33.53 11.31
C PHE A 7 -17.90 32.08 11.14
N PHE A 8 -19.20 31.87 10.90
CA PHE A 8 -19.71 30.59 10.40
C PHE A 8 -18.98 30.28 9.08
N SER A 9 -18.17 29.22 9.04
CA SER A 9 -17.65 28.70 7.79
C SER A 9 -18.80 28.00 7.04
N ASP A 10 -19.36 28.70 6.05
CA ASP A 10 -20.53 28.31 5.25
C ASP A 10 -20.27 27.13 4.26
N SER A 11 -19.18 26.37 4.45
CA SER A 11 -18.79 25.25 3.57
C SER A 11 -19.58 23.97 3.83
N GLU A 12 -20.20 23.80 5.00
CA GLU A 12 -21.00 22.61 5.33
C GLU A 12 -22.33 22.52 4.57
N HIS A 13 -22.83 23.64 4.01
CA HIS A 13 -24.11 23.71 3.29
C HIS A 13 -23.94 23.92 1.77
N GLY A 14 -22.71 23.72 1.26
CA GLY A 14 -22.37 23.83 -0.16
C GLY A 14 -22.41 25.24 -0.74
N PHE A 15 -22.37 26.27 0.09
CA PHE A 15 -22.17 27.64 -0.37
C PHE A 15 -20.69 27.89 -0.67
N GLN A 16 -20.46 28.56 -1.80
CA GLN A 16 -19.15 29.05 -2.17
C GLN A 16 -19.05 30.50 -1.76
N VAL A 17 -17.98 30.84 -1.06
CA VAL A 17 -17.62 32.22 -0.76
C VAL A 17 -16.85 32.76 -1.95
N TRP A 18 -17.42 33.74 -2.65
CA TRP A 18 -16.76 34.40 -3.76
C TRP A 18 -15.98 35.59 -3.21
N LYS A 19 -14.71 35.35 -2.91
CA LYS A 19 -13.76 36.35 -2.40
C LYS A 19 -12.54 36.41 -3.31
N PRO A 20 -12.41 37.41 -4.20
CA PRO A 20 -11.09 37.93 -4.51
C PRO A 20 -10.53 38.50 -3.21
N GLU A 21 -9.28 38.20 -2.86
CA GLU A 21 -8.66 38.73 -1.65
C GLU A 21 -8.87 40.26 -1.56
N GLN A 22 -9.51 40.70 -0.47
CA GLN A 22 -9.76 42.11 -0.15
C GLN A 22 -10.52 42.91 -1.23
N LEU A 23 -11.61 42.38 -1.79
CA LEU A 23 -12.46 43.18 -2.68
C LEU A 23 -13.25 44.25 -1.91
N LYS A 24 -12.64 45.42 -1.68
CA LYS A 24 -13.33 46.65 -1.27
C LYS A 24 -13.79 47.40 -2.51
N LEU A 25 -15.11 47.60 -2.63
CA LEU A 25 -15.71 48.34 -3.74
C LEU A 25 -15.93 49.79 -3.32
N GLN A 26 -15.35 50.72 -4.08
CA GLN A 26 -15.61 52.15 -3.93
C GLN A 26 -17.02 52.49 -4.43
N PRO A 27 -17.61 53.61 -3.99
CA PRO A 27 -18.92 54.06 -4.49
C PRO A 27 -19.01 54.07 -6.01
N GLY A 28 -20.00 53.36 -6.57
CA GLY A 28 -20.23 53.27 -8.01
C GLY A 28 -19.23 52.39 -8.79
N THR A 29 -18.24 51.78 -8.14
CA THR A 29 -17.33 50.83 -8.82
C THR A 29 -17.89 49.42 -8.78
N GLY A 30 -17.48 48.61 -9.75
CA GLY A 30 -17.84 47.21 -9.82
C GLY A 30 -16.64 46.30 -10.07
N SER A 31 -16.86 45.01 -9.85
CA SER A 31 -15.91 43.93 -10.12
C SER A 31 -16.63 42.78 -10.80
N VAL A 32 -15.90 42.04 -11.63
CA VAL A 32 -16.42 40.83 -12.25
C VAL A 32 -15.67 39.65 -11.67
N CYS A 33 -16.41 38.74 -11.06
CA CYS A 33 -15.89 37.46 -10.62
C CYS A 33 -16.32 36.39 -11.62
N THR A 34 -15.44 35.45 -11.94
CA THR A 34 -15.75 34.33 -12.84
C THR A 34 -15.42 33.02 -12.15
N THR A 35 -16.30 32.03 -12.25
CA THR A 35 -16.00 30.64 -11.86
C THR A 35 -16.34 29.69 -13.01
N GLU A 36 -15.63 28.58 -13.11
CA GLU A 36 -15.95 27.50 -14.03
C GLU A 36 -16.69 26.38 -13.29
N VAL A 37 -17.84 25.98 -13.84
CA VAL A 37 -18.65 24.87 -13.34
C VAL A 37 -18.88 23.88 -14.47
N ASN A 38 -18.76 22.59 -14.17
CA ASN A 38 -19.14 21.55 -15.11
C ASN A 38 -20.63 21.26 -14.98
N ILE A 39 -21.35 21.43 -16.09
CA ILE A 39 -22.81 21.29 -16.15
C ILE A 39 -23.14 19.89 -16.65
N PRO A 40 -23.79 19.02 -15.84
CA PRO A 40 -23.94 17.60 -16.16
C PRO A 40 -24.92 17.34 -17.30
N ALA A 41 -25.92 18.20 -17.47
CA ALA A 41 -26.93 18.10 -18.52
C ALA A 41 -27.42 19.47 -18.98
N ASP A 42 -27.92 19.56 -20.21
CA ASP A 42 -28.70 20.70 -20.66
C ASP A 42 -29.93 20.81 -19.75
N GLY A 43 -30.14 21.98 -19.14
CA GLY A 43 -31.23 22.11 -18.20
C GLY A 43 -31.28 23.45 -17.49
N ARG A 44 -32.26 23.54 -16.59
CA ARG A 44 -32.49 24.74 -15.78
C ARG A 44 -31.87 24.55 -14.40
N TYR A 45 -30.91 25.40 -14.09
CA TYR A 45 -30.21 25.41 -12.81
C TYR A 45 -30.70 26.58 -11.96
N VAL A 46 -30.47 26.52 -10.66
CA VAL A 46 -30.83 27.61 -9.74
C VAL A 46 -29.59 28.08 -9.00
N ILE A 47 -29.19 29.33 -9.19
CA ILE A 47 -28.23 29.97 -8.30
C ILE A 47 -28.96 30.43 -7.06
N GLN A 48 -28.57 29.88 -5.91
CA GLN A 48 -28.90 30.43 -4.61
C GLN A 48 -27.75 31.28 -4.11
N PHE A 49 -28.02 32.52 -3.72
CA PHE A 49 -26.97 33.40 -3.20
C PHE A 49 -27.45 34.22 -2.01
N ARG A 50 -26.47 34.65 -1.22
CA ARG A 50 -26.60 35.53 -0.09
C ARG A 50 -25.56 36.65 -0.18
N CYS A 51 -26.02 37.86 0.10
CA CYS A 51 -25.18 39.04 0.15
C CYS A 51 -25.36 39.71 1.51
N ASP A 52 -24.28 39.78 2.28
CA ASP A 52 -24.29 40.36 3.63
C ASP A 52 -24.18 41.90 3.61
N TYR A 53 -24.01 42.48 2.42
CA TYR A 53 -23.82 43.91 2.19
C TYR A 53 -24.78 44.46 1.11
N ALA A 54 -24.91 45.79 1.04
CA ALA A 54 -25.65 46.47 -0.02
C ALA A 54 -24.83 46.46 -1.32
N LEU A 55 -25.12 45.51 -2.22
CA LEU A 55 -24.49 45.32 -3.51
C LEU A 55 -25.57 45.15 -4.59
N THR A 56 -25.26 45.64 -5.78
CA THR A 56 -25.93 45.15 -6.99
C THR A 56 -25.18 43.91 -7.48
N VAL A 57 -25.90 42.79 -7.62
CA VAL A 57 -25.37 41.51 -8.10
C VAL A 57 -26.03 41.16 -9.43
N GLU A 58 -25.24 40.97 -10.48
CA GLU A 58 -25.73 40.59 -11.81
C GLU A 58 -25.18 39.22 -12.22
N PHE A 59 -26.09 38.34 -12.66
CA PHE A 59 -25.79 37.04 -13.28
C PHE A 59 -26.36 37.04 -14.71
N GLY A 60 -25.51 37.21 -15.72
CA GLY A 60 -25.96 37.37 -17.10
C GLY A 60 -26.88 38.60 -17.25
N ASP A 61 -28.11 38.38 -17.73
CA ASP A 61 -29.13 39.43 -17.91
C ASP A 61 -29.95 39.71 -16.64
N VAL A 62 -29.73 38.96 -15.56
CA VAL A 62 -30.48 39.09 -14.31
C VAL A 62 -29.72 40.00 -13.35
N ARG A 63 -30.36 41.10 -12.94
CA ARG A 63 -29.84 42.08 -11.99
C ARG A 63 -30.62 42.07 -10.69
N TYR A 64 -29.91 42.04 -9.57
CA TYR A 64 -30.45 42.18 -8.23
C TYR A 64 -29.81 43.37 -7.52
N ASP A 65 -30.61 44.19 -6.85
CA ASP A 65 -30.11 45.33 -6.08
C ASP A 65 -30.50 45.16 -4.61
N SER A 66 -29.52 44.88 -3.75
CA SER A 66 -29.74 44.72 -2.31
C SER A 66 -29.71 46.05 -1.53
N SER A 67 -29.57 47.20 -2.20
CA SER A 67 -29.52 48.53 -1.55
C SER A 67 -30.83 48.94 -0.88
N LEU A 68 -31.96 48.43 -1.37
CA LEU A 68 -33.29 48.77 -0.84
C LEU A 68 -33.66 47.97 0.42
N PHE A 69 -33.05 46.79 0.62
CA PHE A 69 -33.28 45.93 1.77
C PHE A 69 -32.02 45.09 2.06
N PRO A 70 -31.10 45.51 2.95
CA PRO A 70 -30.03 44.63 3.40
C PRO A 70 -30.65 43.37 4.00
N MET A 71 -30.24 42.19 3.53
CA MET A 71 -30.95 40.96 3.85
C MET A 71 -30.95 40.69 5.36
N MET A 72 -32.09 40.26 5.90
CA MET A 72 -32.09 39.60 7.21
C MET A 72 -31.27 38.31 7.09
N HIS A 73 -30.49 37.97 8.12
CA HIS A 73 -29.43 36.93 8.12
C HIS A 73 -29.81 35.51 7.61
N ASN A 74 -31.08 35.24 7.26
CA ASN A 74 -31.57 33.92 6.83
C ASN A 74 -32.31 33.92 5.48
N GLU A 75 -32.38 35.02 4.72
CA GLU A 75 -33.03 35.00 3.41
C GLU A 75 -32.07 34.56 2.30
N MET A 76 -32.57 33.67 1.44
CA MET A 76 -31.87 33.07 0.31
C MET A 76 -32.59 33.43 -0.97
N ARG A 77 -31.87 34.00 -1.95
CA ARG A 77 -32.46 34.38 -3.23
C ARG A 77 -32.09 33.36 -4.29
N GLU A 78 -33.06 33.01 -5.12
CA GLU A 78 -32.95 32.00 -6.16
C GLU A 78 -33.05 32.64 -7.53
N PHE A 79 -32.09 32.34 -8.40
CA PHE A 79 -32.11 32.74 -9.80
C PHE A 79 -32.03 31.54 -10.73
N PRO A 80 -33.02 31.36 -11.62
CA PRO A 80 -32.92 30.33 -12.64
C PRO A 80 -31.90 30.73 -13.69
N LEU A 81 -31.08 29.77 -14.11
CA LEU A 81 -30.15 29.87 -15.24
C LEU A 81 -30.37 28.68 -16.17
N ASP A 82 -30.54 28.95 -17.45
CA ASP A 82 -30.53 27.90 -18.46
C ASP A 82 -29.08 27.67 -18.89
N LEU A 83 -28.53 26.52 -18.51
CA LEU A 83 -27.13 26.18 -18.78
C LEU A 83 -27.06 24.97 -19.72
N LYS A 84 -26.08 25.01 -20.62
CA LYS A 84 -25.76 23.91 -21.52
C LYS A 84 -24.80 22.95 -20.84
N LYS A 85 -24.96 21.66 -21.12
CA LYS A 85 -24.06 20.60 -20.72
C LYS A 85 -22.62 20.96 -21.10
N GLY A 86 -21.70 20.70 -20.18
CA GLY A 86 -20.27 20.93 -20.32
C GLY A 86 -19.73 22.06 -19.46
N ARG A 87 -18.49 22.48 -19.72
CA ARG A 87 -17.85 23.55 -18.94
C ARG A 87 -18.51 24.90 -19.22
N ALA A 88 -19.17 25.45 -18.20
CA ALA A 88 -19.78 26.77 -18.24
C ALA A 88 -18.98 27.76 -17.38
N LYS A 89 -18.70 28.94 -17.95
CA LYS A 89 -18.17 30.08 -17.20
C LYS A 89 -19.32 30.89 -16.62
N LEU A 90 -19.47 30.87 -15.30
CA LEU A 90 -20.43 31.71 -14.61
C LEU A 90 -19.74 33.03 -14.25
N GLN A 91 -20.22 34.12 -14.84
CA GLN A 91 -19.75 35.47 -14.53
C GLN A 91 -20.75 36.18 -13.62
N VAL A 92 -20.22 36.81 -12.58
CA VAL A 92 -20.99 37.61 -11.63
C VAL A 92 -20.41 39.01 -11.60
N ARG A 93 -21.24 40.00 -11.92
CA ARG A 93 -20.85 41.40 -11.77
C ARG A 93 -21.40 41.92 -10.45
N LEU A 94 -20.49 42.44 -9.62
CA LEU A 94 -20.82 43.10 -8.38
C LEU A 94 -20.62 44.60 -8.58
N THR A 95 -21.56 45.43 -8.14
CA THR A 95 -21.42 46.88 -8.13
C THR A 95 -21.79 47.41 -6.76
N ASN A 96 -21.06 48.39 -6.24
CA ASN A 96 -21.42 49.09 -5.02
C ASN A 96 -22.37 50.25 -5.34
N PRO A 97 -23.67 50.14 -5.01
CA PRO A 97 -24.65 51.20 -5.27
C PRO A 97 -24.63 52.31 -4.21
N THR A 98 -23.83 52.17 -3.15
CA THR A 98 -23.82 53.07 -1.99
C THR A 98 -22.84 54.22 -2.17
N ASP A 99 -22.97 55.24 -1.31
CA ASP A 99 -22.08 56.41 -1.22
C ASP A 99 -20.82 56.15 -0.37
N ARG A 100 -20.62 54.93 0.11
CA ARG A 100 -19.49 54.54 0.98
C ARG A 100 -18.80 53.28 0.47
N GLU A 101 -17.55 53.09 0.87
CA GLU A 101 -16.84 51.84 0.61
C GLU A 101 -17.59 50.66 1.24
N THR A 102 -17.77 49.59 0.47
CA THR A 102 -18.48 48.37 0.89
C THR A 102 -17.66 47.13 0.57
N ASP A 103 -17.83 46.08 1.38
CA ASP A 103 -17.21 44.78 1.13
C ASP A 103 -17.92 44.06 -0.01
N GLY A 104 -17.17 43.62 -1.02
CA GLY A 104 -17.67 42.91 -2.18
C GLY A 104 -17.87 41.39 -1.95
N THR A 105 -17.84 40.93 -0.70
CA THR A 105 -18.07 39.51 -0.38
C THR A 105 -19.54 39.12 -0.57
N PHE A 106 -19.79 38.07 -1.34
CA PHE A 106 -21.08 37.37 -1.38
C PHE A 106 -20.86 35.85 -1.40
N THR A 107 -21.90 35.08 -1.03
CA THR A 107 -21.87 33.61 -1.11
C THR A 107 -22.92 33.11 -2.08
N ALA A 108 -22.58 32.09 -2.87
CA ALA A 108 -23.50 31.50 -3.84
C ALA A 108 -23.30 29.99 -3.99
N ARG A 109 -24.36 29.27 -4.37
CA ARG A 109 -24.35 27.86 -4.76
C ARG A 109 -25.21 27.66 -5.99
N LEU A 110 -24.79 26.77 -6.88
CA LEU A 110 -25.56 26.37 -8.05
C LEU A 110 -26.28 25.06 -7.73
N LEU A 111 -27.57 24.99 -8.00
CA LEU A 111 -28.40 23.81 -7.81
C LEU A 111 -28.86 23.26 -9.16
N ASP A 112 -28.89 21.94 -9.30
CA ASP A 112 -29.60 21.30 -10.42
C ASP A 112 -31.12 21.30 -10.20
N GLU A 113 -31.86 20.78 -11.20
CA GLU A 113 -33.32 20.67 -11.20
C GLU A 113 -33.87 19.83 -10.05
N THR A 114 -33.04 19.00 -9.42
CA THR A 114 -33.38 18.12 -8.30
C THR A 114 -32.95 18.69 -6.94
N GLY A 115 -32.30 19.86 -6.94
CA GLY A 115 -31.81 20.54 -5.75
C GLY A 115 -30.41 20.09 -5.29
N ASN A 116 -29.67 19.30 -6.08
CA ASN A 116 -28.29 18.95 -5.74
C ASN A 116 -27.34 20.11 -6.02
N ILE A 117 -26.36 20.27 -5.14
CA ILE A 117 -25.36 21.35 -5.25
C ILE A 117 -24.27 20.98 -6.26
N LEU A 118 -24.12 21.79 -7.30
CA LEU A 118 -23.00 21.77 -8.23
C LEU A 118 -21.84 22.58 -7.66
N SER A 119 -20.71 21.89 -7.49
CA SER A 119 -19.47 22.52 -7.06
C SER A 119 -18.63 22.89 -8.29
N PRO A 120 -18.03 24.09 -8.36
CA PRO A 120 -17.07 24.46 -9.38
C PRO A 120 -15.87 23.53 -9.31
N GLU A 121 -15.11 23.49 -10.40
CA GLU A 121 -13.81 22.84 -10.39
C GLU A 121 -12.90 23.61 -9.43
N LYS A 122 -12.62 23.03 -8.26
CA LYS A 122 -11.79 23.66 -7.23
C LYS A 122 -10.32 23.38 -7.52
N VAL A 123 -9.54 24.45 -7.58
CA VAL A 123 -8.09 24.42 -7.74
C VAL A 123 -7.44 24.61 -6.37
N ILE A 124 -6.77 23.58 -5.87
CA ILE A 124 -6.00 23.67 -4.62
C ILE A 124 -4.55 24.06 -4.99
N PRO A 125 -3.93 25.05 -4.30
CA PRO A 125 -2.52 25.36 -4.50
C PRO A 125 -1.63 24.13 -4.30
N LEU A 126 -0.61 23.99 -5.14
CA LEU A 126 0.33 22.87 -5.03
C LEU A 126 1.29 23.10 -3.84
N PRO A 127 1.32 22.23 -2.81
CA PRO A 127 2.17 22.42 -1.63
C PRO A 127 3.64 22.23 -1.96
N GLU A 128 4.56 23.03 -1.41
CA GLU A 128 6.01 22.94 -1.64
C GLU A 128 6.66 21.71 -0.97
N LEU A 129 7.76 21.21 -1.56
CA LEU A 129 8.57 20.14 -0.97
C LEU A 129 9.82 20.71 -0.31
N GLU A 130 10.28 20.06 0.76
CA GLU A 130 11.58 20.33 1.35
C GLU A 130 12.72 20.03 0.36
N ALA A 131 13.81 20.79 0.48
CA ALA A 131 15.01 20.61 -0.32
C ALA A 131 15.71 19.26 -0.04
N VAL A 132 16.37 18.72 -1.06
CA VAL A 132 17.16 17.48 -0.97
C VAL A 132 18.35 17.70 -0.04
N LYS A 133 18.58 16.77 0.90
CA LYS A 133 19.74 16.83 1.81
C LYS A 133 20.95 16.18 1.14
N PRO A 134 22.18 16.58 1.51
CA PRO A 134 23.39 15.92 1.02
C PRO A 134 23.36 14.43 1.35
N GLN A 135 23.80 13.61 0.40
CA GLN A 135 23.87 12.16 0.57
C GLN A 135 24.81 11.80 1.73
N CYS A 136 24.37 10.89 2.60
CA CYS A 136 25.19 10.44 3.71
C CYS A 136 26.44 9.69 3.21
N SER A 137 27.56 9.83 3.92
CA SER A 137 28.77 9.06 3.64
C SER A 137 28.54 7.56 3.82
N GLN A 138 29.25 6.77 3.03
CA GLN A 138 29.25 5.32 3.16
C GLN A 138 29.88 4.91 4.51
N PRO A 139 29.24 4.03 5.30
CA PRO A 139 29.84 3.51 6.52
C PRO A 139 31.05 2.61 6.22
N ASP A 140 32.01 2.55 7.14
CA ASP A 140 33.11 1.59 7.06
C ASP A 140 32.60 0.18 7.42
N LEU A 141 32.67 -0.72 6.43
CA LEU A 141 32.21 -2.11 6.55
C LEU A 141 33.35 -3.09 6.82
N SER A 142 34.60 -2.63 6.99
CA SER A 142 35.79 -3.48 7.13
C SER A 142 35.72 -4.48 8.29
N SER A 143 35.05 -4.10 9.37
CA SER A 143 34.86 -4.94 10.57
C SER A 143 33.56 -5.78 10.57
N TYR A 144 32.76 -5.71 9.51
CA TYR A 144 31.47 -6.38 9.42
C TYR A 144 31.55 -7.70 8.64
N THR A 145 30.80 -8.70 9.09
CA THR A 145 30.61 -9.96 8.37
C THR A 145 29.44 -9.82 7.39
N ALA A 146 29.57 -10.40 6.20
CA ALA A 146 28.48 -10.42 5.23
C ALA A 146 27.32 -11.29 5.73
N GLY A 147 26.12 -10.73 5.73
CA GLY A 147 24.88 -11.35 6.17
C GLY A 147 24.17 -12.19 5.11
N ALA A 148 23.03 -12.74 5.54
CA ALA A 148 22.16 -13.62 4.77
C ALA A 148 21.80 -13.07 3.37
N GLY A 149 21.49 -11.77 3.24
CA GLY A 149 21.08 -11.17 1.96
C GLY A 149 22.09 -11.31 0.82
N LYS A 150 23.40 -11.46 1.13
CA LYS A 150 24.45 -11.71 0.13
C LYS A 150 24.57 -13.19 -0.28
N ALA A 151 24.17 -14.10 0.61
CA ALA A 151 24.34 -15.55 0.45
C ALA A 151 23.08 -16.27 -0.05
N PHE A 152 21.88 -15.75 0.22
CA PHE A 152 20.62 -16.38 -0.15
C PHE A 152 20.01 -15.76 -1.40
N ARG A 153 20.01 -16.51 -2.50
CA ARG A 153 19.29 -16.17 -3.74
C ARG A 153 17.90 -16.84 -3.82
N SER A 154 17.43 -17.45 -2.74
CA SER A 154 16.21 -18.27 -2.70
C SER A 154 15.14 -17.61 -1.81
N PHE A 155 13.87 -17.70 -2.23
CA PHE A 155 12.68 -17.14 -1.57
C PHE A 155 12.33 -17.77 -0.20
N GLY A 156 13.17 -18.64 0.36
CA GLY A 156 12.81 -19.40 1.55
C GLY A 156 11.59 -20.30 1.33
N ARG A 157 11.06 -20.83 2.44
CA ARG A 157 10.12 -21.98 2.52
C ARG A 157 8.80 -21.87 1.73
N PHE A 158 8.41 -20.69 1.25
CA PHE A 158 7.05 -20.40 0.77
C PHE A 158 6.94 -20.00 -0.70
N GLY A 159 7.80 -20.53 -1.58
CA GLY A 159 7.74 -20.28 -3.04
C GLY A 159 6.30 -20.05 -3.54
N PHE A 160 6.05 -18.85 -4.08
CA PHE A 160 4.84 -18.29 -4.72
C PHE A 160 3.43 -18.78 -4.32
N THR A 161 3.24 -19.32 -3.12
CA THR A 161 1.89 -19.70 -2.67
C THR A 161 1.18 -18.59 -1.91
N LYS A 162 1.84 -17.44 -1.70
CA LYS A 162 1.26 -16.27 -1.05
C LYS A 162 1.77 -14.98 -1.70
N GLY A 163 0.87 -14.21 -2.28
CA GLY A 163 1.11 -12.81 -2.67
C GLY A 163 1.33 -11.86 -1.49
N ASP A 164 1.87 -12.35 -0.35
CA ASP A 164 1.91 -11.64 0.93
C ASP A 164 3.09 -10.64 1.03
N GLY A 165 4.00 -10.60 0.06
CA GLY A 165 5.27 -9.86 0.11
C GLY A 165 5.22 -8.35 -0.23
N LEU A 166 4.04 -7.76 -0.37
CA LEU A 166 3.91 -6.30 -0.51
C LEU A 166 3.46 -5.70 0.83
N LEU A 167 4.05 -4.55 1.16
CA LEU A 167 3.88 -3.85 2.44
C LEU A 167 2.41 -3.56 2.76
N ASP A 168 1.62 -3.24 1.74
CA ASP A 168 0.25 -2.73 1.85
C ASP A 168 -0.76 -3.40 0.90
N CYS A 169 -0.31 -4.16 -0.10
CA CYS A 169 -1.18 -4.87 -1.05
C CYS A 169 -0.68 -6.29 -1.35
N SER A 170 -1.21 -6.95 -2.38
CA SER A 170 -0.74 -8.25 -2.87
C SER A 170 -0.95 -8.36 -4.37
N MET A 171 -0.14 -9.21 -5.03
CA MET A 171 -0.34 -9.60 -6.43
C MET A 171 -0.66 -11.10 -6.54
N PRO A 172 -1.90 -11.54 -6.23
CA PRO A 172 -2.26 -12.96 -6.14
C PRO A 172 -2.24 -13.71 -7.47
N SER A 173 -2.25 -12.99 -8.60
CA SER A 173 -2.20 -13.55 -9.96
C SER A 173 -1.59 -12.50 -10.87
N PHE A 174 -1.12 -12.90 -12.06
CA PHE A 174 -0.48 -11.97 -12.99
C PHE A 174 -1.37 -10.76 -13.28
N GLY A 175 -0.87 -9.57 -12.96
CA GLY A 175 -1.55 -8.30 -13.18
C GLY A 175 -2.80 -8.06 -12.32
N ILE A 176 -3.08 -8.87 -11.31
CA ILE A 176 -4.18 -8.63 -10.36
C ILE A 176 -3.60 -8.03 -9.08
N VAL A 177 -4.03 -6.83 -8.71
CA VAL A 177 -3.67 -6.18 -7.45
C VAL A 177 -4.82 -6.36 -6.46
N ALA A 178 -4.53 -6.78 -5.23
CA ALA A 178 -5.54 -7.02 -4.20
C ALA A 178 -5.15 -6.45 -2.83
N ARG A 179 -6.15 -6.09 -2.02
CA ARG A 179 -6.00 -5.70 -0.61
C ARG A 179 -6.89 -6.59 0.28
N PRO A 180 -6.41 -7.80 0.65
CA PRO A 180 -7.25 -8.80 1.30
C PRO A 180 -7.76 -8.39 2.70
N PHE A 181 -7.06 -7.50 3.40
CA PHE A 181 -7.47 -7.03 4.73
C PHE A 181 -8.65 -6.04 4.70
N VAL A 182 -8.90 -5.39 3.56
CA VAL A 182 -10.11 -4.58 3.37
C VAL A 182 -11.36 -5.45 3.56
N SER A 183 -11.33 -6.65 2.97
CA SER A 183 -12.42 -7.62 2.99
C SER A 183 -12.69 -8.24 4.37
N GLY A 184 -11.70 -8.19 5.28
CA GLY A 184 -11.79 -8.74 6.63
C GLY A 184 -12.14 -7.71 7.71
N HIS A 185 -12.35 -6.44 7.35
CA HIS A 185 -12.66 -5.39 8.31
C HIS A 185 -14.06 -5.61 8.93
N PRO A 186 -14.25 -5.47 10.27
CA PRO A 186 -15.49 -5.86 10.96
C PRO A 186 -16.79 -5.21 10.45
N GLN A 187 -16.70 -4.02 9.84
CA GLN A 187 -17.85 -3.34 9.23
C GLN A 187 -18.30 -3.97 7.90
N TYR A 188 -17.52 -4.89 7.32
CA TYR A 188 -17.89 -5.69 6.16
C TYR A 188 -18.39 -7.06 6.58
N HIS A 189 -19.71 -7.22 6.59
CA HIS A 189 -20.35 -8.52 6.81
C HIS A 189 -20.22 -9.49 5.61
N LYS A 190 -19.50 -9.10 4.54
CA LYS A 190 -19.24 -9.93 3.36
C LYS A 190 -17.76 -9.82 2.96
N ASN A 191 -17.14 -10.97 2.71
CA ASN A 191 -15.80 -11.08 2.12
C ASN A 191 -15.81 -10.62 0.64
N LEU A 192 -15.99 -9.33 0.39
CA LEU A 192 -15.81 -8.75 -0.95
C LEU A 192 -14.33 -8.47 -1.14
N ILE A 193 -13.67 -9.23 -2.01
CA ILE A 193 -12.26 -9.03 -2.33
C ILE A 193 -12.10 -7.64 -2.95
N TRP A 194 -11.35 -6.76 -2.29
CA TRP A 194 -10.94 -5.49 -2.88
C TRP A 194 -9.77 -5.78 -3.84
N ASN A 195 -10.01 -5.70 -5.14
CA ASN A 195 -8.99 -5.93 -6.16
C ASN A 195 -9.27 -5.14 -7.45
N PHE A 196 -8.27 -5.10 -8.31
CA PHE A 196 -8.38 -4.62 -9.68
C PHE A 196 -7.34 -5.31 -10.57
N SER A 197 -7.52 -5.18 -11.88
CA SER A 197 -6.62 -5.73 -12.89
C SER A 197 -5.85 -4.61 -13.58
N LEU A 198 -4.57 -4.85 -13.85
CA LEU A 198 -3.69 -4.02 -14.67
C LEU A 198 -3.47 -4.61 -16.07
N LEU A 199 -4.18 -5.68 -16.40
CA LEU A 199 -4.04 -6.34 -17.69
C LEU A 199 -4.76 -5.56 -18.81
N PRO A 200 -4.23 -5.59 -20.03
CA PRO A 200 -4.94 -5.12 -21.22
C PRO A 200 -6.27 -5.84 -21.43
N ASP A 201 -7.20 -5.19 -22.13
CA ASP A 201 -8.50 -5.79 -22.43
C ASP A 201 -8.33 -7.11 -23.23
N GLY A 202 -9.04 -8.16 -22.83
CA GLY A 202 -8.97 -9.48 -23.47
C GLY A 202 -7.81 -10.38 -23.03
N GLU A 203 -6.89 -9.86 -22.21
CA GLU A 203 -5.89 -10.66 -21.50
C GLU A 203 -6.48 -11.25 -20.22
N LYS A 204 -6.08 -12.49 -19.89
CA LYS A 204 -6.55 -13.19 -18.70
C LYS A 204 -5.43 -13.31 -17.67
N PRO A 205 -5.71 -13.22 -16.36
CA PRO A 205 -4.72 -13.49 -15.34
C PRO A 205 -4.23 -14.95 -15.44
N SER A 206 -2.97 -15.20 -15.09
CA SER A 206 -2.42 -16.54 -14.88
C SER A 206 -2.02 -16.69 -13.40
N GLY A 207 -2.02 -17.94 -12.92
CA GLY A 207 -1.84 -18.28 -11.52
C GLY A 207 -3.13 -18.22 -10.71
N ALA A 208 -3.13 -18.94 -9.59
CA ALA A 208 -4.23 -18.98 -8.65
C ALA A 208 -3.69 -19.27 -7.24
N LEU A 209 -4.31 -18.68 -6.21
CA LEU A 209 -3.95 -18.91 -4.81
C LEU A 209 -4.08 -20.38 -4.38
N SER A 210 -4.91 -21.16 -5.07
CA SER A 210 -5.23 -22.55 -4.72
C SER A 210 -4.43 -23.60 -5.47
N ALA A 211 -3.50 -23.23 -6.36
CA ALA A 211 -2.77 -24.16 -7.20
C ALA A 211 -1.28 -23.84 -7.24
N ALA A 212 -0.43 -24.87 -7.43
CA ALA A 212 0.97 -24.67 -7.77
C ALA A 212 1.04 -23.92 -9.11
N TYR A 213 1.69 -22.76 -9.10
CA TYR A 213 1.83 -21.96 -10.30
C TYR A 213 2.95 -22.53 -11.18
N HIS A 214 2.59 -22.90 -12.41
CA HIS A 214 3.53 -23.29 -13.46
C HIS A 214 3.69 -22.13 -14.43
N VAL A 215 4.94 -21.70 -14.65
CA VAL A 215 5.26 -20.59 -15.55
C VAL A 215 4.93 -21.01 -16.99
N PRO A 216 3.95 -20.36 -17.66
CA PRO A 216 3.64 -20.63 -19.06
C PRO A 216 4.81 -20.24 -19.99
N GLU A 217 4.87 -20.82 -21.19
CA GLU A 217 5.94 -20.55 -22.17
C GLU A 217 6.08 -19.07 -22.58
N ASN A 218 4.99 -18.30 -22.52
CA ASN A 218 4.98 -16.87 -22.84
C ASN A 218 5.28 -15.97 -21.63
N GLU A 219 5.64 -16.54 -20.48
CA GLU A 219 5.95 -15.81 -19.26
C GLU A 219 7.38 -16.07 -18.80
N THR A 220 7.96 -15.10 -18.12
CA THR A 220 9.28 -15.23 -17.48
C THR A 220 9.19 -14.60 -16.11
N VAL A 221 9.60 -15.35 -15.09
CA VAL A 221 9.59 -14.89 -13.70
C VAL A 221 11.01 -14.96 -13.18
N THR A 222 11.54 -13.82 -12.76
CA THR A 222 12.79 -13.72 -12.00
C THR A 222 12.48 -13.23 -10.60
N ASN A 223 13.07 -13.83 -9.58
CA ASN A 223 12.86 -13.42 -8.19
C ASN A 223 14.11 -13.63 -7.35
N ASP A 224 14.13 -12.97 -6.20
CA ASP A 224 15.04 -13.22 -5.10
C ASP A 224 14.30 -13.04 -3.77
N TRP A 225 15.03 -12.92 -2.65
CA TRP A 225 14.40 -12.72 -1.35
C TRP A 225 13.69 -11.36 -1.23
N SER A 226 14.10 -10.37 -2.03
CA SER A 226 13.65 -8.99 -1.96
C SER A 226 12.44 -8.70 -2.85
N GLY A 227 12.23 -9.45 -3.94
CA GLY A 227 11.13 -9.16 -4.85
C GLY A 227 10.98 -10.12 -6.01
N VAL A 228 10.01 -9.80 -6.86
CA VAL A 228 9.63 -10.56 -8.05
C VAL A 228 9.51 -9.61 -9.22
N ARG A 229 10.03 -10.05 -10.36
CA ARG A 229 9.82 -9.46 -11.67
C ARG A 229 9.20 -10.51 -12.59
N TRP A 230 7.96 -10.25 -13.00
CA TRP A 230 7.12 -11.17 -13.77
C TRP A 230 6.77 -10.54 -15.11
N THR A 231 7.31 -11.10 -16.18
CA THR A 231 7.15 -10.64 -17.55
C THR A 231 6.22 -11.57 -18.32
N ARG A 232 5.35 -11.02 -19.17
CA ARG A 232 4.54 -11.78 -20.13
C ARG A 232 4.60 -11.15 -21.52
N ARG A 233 4.74 -12.00 -22.53
CA ARG A 233 4.43 -11.65 -23.92
C ARG A 233 2.94 -11.81 -24.18
N LEU A 234 2.31 -10.71 -24.56
CA LEU A 234 0.88 -10.57 -24.81
C LEU A 234 0.49 -11.19 -26.17
N LYS A 235 -0.81 -11.40 -26.40
CA LYS A 235 -1.32 -11.98 -27.66
C LYS A 235 -1.00 -11.13 -28.88
N ASN A 236 -0.93 -9.81 -28.71
CA ASN A 236 -0.54 -8.86 -29.76
C ASN A 236 0.98 -8.78 -29.97
N GLY A 237 1.76 -9.66 -29.33
CA GLY A 237 3.22 -9.72 -29.45
C GLY A 237 3.99 -8.73 -28.59
N ARG A 238 3.31 -7.77 -27.95
CA ARG A 238 3.83 -6.75 -27.02
C ARG A 238 4.17 -7.38 -25.66
N GLN A 239 4.80 -6.61 -24.78
CA GLN A 239 5.26 -7.09 -23.48
C GLN A 239 4.69 -6.25 -22.32
N ILE A 240 4.36 -6.93 -21.24
CA ILE A 240 4.09 -6.28 -19.95
C ILE A 240 4.88 -6.98 -18.85
N THR A 241 5.46 -6.19 -17.94
CA THR A 241 6.25 -6.66 -16.82
C THR A 241 5.73 -6.02 -15.54
N PHE A 242 5.49 -6.85 -14.53
CA PHE A 242 5.17 -6.41 -13.17
C PHE A 242 6.36 -6.68 -12.27
N ASP A 243 6.78 -5.66 -11.52
CA ASP A 243 7.90 -5.72 -10.59
C ASP A 243 7.46 -5.20 -9.23
N TYR A 244 7.59 -6.03 -8.20
CA TYR A 244 7.19 -5.72 -6.84
C TYR A 244 8.18 -6.29 -5.82
N SER A 245 8.32 -5.60 -4.69
CA SER A 245 9.39 -5.87 -3.72
C SER A 245 8.95 -5.57 -2.29
N VAL A 246 9.55 -6.25 -1.31
CA VAL A 246 9.41 -5.90 0.13
C VAL A 246 10.20 -4.62 0.48
N LEU A 247 11.12 -4.19 -0.38
CA LEU A 247 11.97 -3.01 -0.15
C LEU A 247 11.27 -1.68 -0.50
N THR A 248 10.11 -1.74 -1.15
CA THR A 248 9.34 -0.55 -1.55
C THR A 248 7.86 -0.88 -1.67
N PRO A 249 6.94 0.03 -1.26
CA PRO A 249 5.51 -0.18 -1.47
C PRO A 249 5.07 -0.03 -2.93
N VAL A 250 5.98 0.39 -3.82
CA VAL A 250 5.66 0.71 -5.21
C VAL A 250 5.59 -0.56 -6.06
N LEU A 251 4.46 -0.75 -6.76
CA LEU A 251 4.34 -1.70 -7.86
C LEU A 251 4.77 -1.03 -9.16
N LEU A 252 5.79 -1.57 -9.82
CA LEU A 252 6.26 -1.11 -11.11
C LEU A 252 5.60 -1.93 -12.23
N VAL A 253 5.06 -1.23 -13.22
CA VAL A 253 4.52 -1.80 -14.46
C VAL A 253 5.38 -1.27 -15.61
N GLU A 254 6.04 -2.15 -16.35
CA GLU A 254 6.76 -1.78 -17.57
C GLU A 254 6.07 -2.38 -18.78
N THR A 255 5.80 -1.57 -19.79
CA THR A 255 5.13 -2.03 -21.01
C THR A 255 5.50 -1.17 -22.20
N ASP A 256 5.54 -1.80 -23.38
CA ASP A 256 5.67 -1.09 -24.65
C ASP A 256 4.31 -0.63 -25.19
N LEU A 257 3.18 -0.94 -24.56
CA LEU A 257 1.87 -0.45 -24.96
C LEU A 257 1.77 1.07 -24.86
N ASP A 258 1.02 1.68 -25.77
CA ASP A 258 0.63 3.09 -25.75
C ASP A 258 -0.56 3.37 -24.82
N TYR A 259 -0.95 2.41 -24.01
CA TYR A 259 -1.96 2.55 -22.98
C TYR A 259 -1.70 1.65 -21.77
N VAL A 260 -2.27 2.06 -20.62
CA VAL A 260 -2.36 1.21 -19.43
C VAL A 260 -3.79 1.21 -18.93
N ASN A 261 -4.29 0.02 -18.56
CA ASN A 261 -5.62 -0.17 -18.00
C ASN A 261 -5.54 -0.35 -16.48
N ILE A 262 -6.50 0.23 -15.78
CA ILE A 262 -6.94 -0.22 -14.47
C ILE A 262 -8.37 -0.72 -14.66
N SER A 263 -8.62 -2.01 -14.48
CA SER A 263 -9.88 -2.63 -14.87
C SER A 263 -10.45 -3.54 -13.79
N SER A 264 -11.63 -4.08 -14.05
CA SER A 264 -12.31 -5.01 -13.14
C SER A 264 -12.69 -4.37 -11.79
N LEU A 265 -12.83 -3.04 -11.76
CA LEU A 265 -13.35 -2.33 -10.61
C LEU A 265 -14.83 -2.69 -10.41
N LYS A 266 -15.21 -2.89 -9.15
CA LYS A 266 -16.58 -3.20 -8.72
C LYS A 266 -16.87 -2.62 -7.34
N GLY A 267 -18.01 -1.95 -7.20
CA GLY A 267 -18.50 -1.44 -5.91
C GLY A 267 -17.44 -0.60 -5.19
N ILE A 268 -17.03 -1.01 -4.00
CA ILE A 268 -16.07 -0.29 -3.14
C ILE A 268 -14.64 -0.11 -3.71
N SER A 269 -14.33 -0.73 -4.86
CA SER A 269 -13.06 -0.54 -5.57
C SER A 269 -13.15 0.47 -6.72
N ALA A 270 -14.35 0.93 -7.07
CA ALA A 270 -14.55 1.93 -8.11
C ALA A 270 -14.27 3.34 -7.57
N TRP A 271 -13.16 3.96 -7.96
CA TRP A 271 -12.87 5.35 -7.59
C TRP A 271 -13.81 6.32 -8.31
N GLN A 272 -14.44 7.22 -7.57
CA GLN A 272 -15.38 8.20 -8.12
C GLN A 272 -14.75 9.58 -8.37
N LYS A 273 -13.50 9.79 -7.93
CA LYS A 273 -12.77 11.05 -8.15
C LYS A 273 -11.34 10.82 -8.61
N ILE A 274 -10.85 11.78 -9.38
CA ILE A 274 -9.45 11.90 -9.80
C ILE A 274 -8.93 13.29 -9.47
N THR A 275 -7.73 13.36 -8.89
CA THR A 275 -7.00 14.60 -8.63
C THR A 275 -5.86 14.70 -9.64
N LEU A 276 -5.86 15.79 -10.40
CA LEU A 276 -4.95 16.09 -11.51
C LEU A 276 -4.07 17.30 -11.16
N PRO A 277 -2.74 17.17 -11.12
CA PRO A 277 -1.85 18.31 -11.02
C PRO A 277 -1.74 18.99 -12.40
N LEU A 278 -2.30 20.18 -12.54
CA LEU A 278 -2.24 21.05 -13.72
C LEU A 278 -1.38 22.30 -13.43
N ALA A 279 -1.25 23.19 -14.43
CA ALA A 279 -0.33 24.33 -14.36
C ALA A 279 -0.69 25.35 -13.27
N ASP A 280 -1.97 25.51 -12.98
CA ASP A 280 -2.58 26.44 -12.03
C ASP A 280 -2.88 25.80 -10.66
N GLY A 281 -2.79 24.47 -10.53
CA GLY A 281 -2.88 23.79 -9.24
C GLY A 281 -3.40 22.36 -9.32
N LEU A 282 -4.05 21.90 -8.26
CA LEU A 282 -4.64 20.57 -8.17
C LEU A 282 -6.13 20.64 -8.49
N HIS A 283 -6.54 19.94 -9.54
CA HIS A 283 -7.94 19.85 -9.99
C HIS A 283 -8.54 18.55 -9.50
N ILE A 284 -9.61 18.63 -8.71
CA ILE A 284 -10.35 17.45 -8.23
C ILE A 284 -11.61 17.30 -9.07
N ARG A 285 -11.70 16.22 -9.85
CA ARG A 285 -12.84 15.94 -10.73
C ARG A 285 -13.61 14.73 -10.27
N ARG A 286 -14.94 14.82 -10.32
CA ARG A 286 -15.82 13.65 -10.22
C ARG A 286 -15.83 12.93 -11.56
N VAL A 287 -15.73 11.61 -11.50
CA VAL A 287 -15.68 10.74 -12.67
C VAL A 287 -17.06 10.64 -13.32
N GLU A 288 -18.14 10.75 -12.55
CA GLU A 288 -19.52 10.78 -13.07
C GLU A 288 -19.77 12.00 -13.97
N ASP A 289 -19.11 13.12 -13.69
CA ASP A 289 -19.23 14.36 -14.44
C ASP A 289 -18.40 14.36 -15.75
N SER A 290 -17.68 13.26 -16.04
CA SER A 290 -16.82 13.18 -17.23
C SER A 290 -17.63 13.16 -18.54
N GLU A 291 -17.38 14.13 -19.42
CA GLU A 291 -17.95 14.16 -20.75
C GLU A 291 -17.28 13.14 -21.66
N ASN A 292 -18.06 12.37 -22.43
CA ASN A 292 -17.53 11.34 -23.34
C ASN A 292 -16.54 10.38 -22.64
N ASP A 293 -16.81 10.10 -21.36
CA ASP A 293 -15.99 9.28 -20.48
C ASP A 293 -14.54 9.77 -20.34
N LEU A 294 -14.31 11.08 -20.46
CA LEU A 294 -13.00 11.71 -20.44
C LEU A 294 -12.76 12.43 -19.10
N CYS A 295 -11.87 11.88 -18.29
CA CYS A 295 -11.49 12.48 -17.01
C CYS A 295 -10.38 13.54 -17.17
N TYR A 296 -9.55 13.40 -18.20
CA TYR A 296 -8.47 14.32 -18.55
C TYR A 296 -8.20 14.25 -20.06
N ASP A 297 -7.99 15.41 -20.68
CA ASP A 297 -7.54 15.55 -22.07
C ASP A 297 -6.47 16.63 -22.17
N LYS A 298 -5.26 16.24 -22.55
CA LYS A 298 -4.10 17.13 -22.65
C LYS A 298 -4.32 18.30 -23.60
N SER A 299 -5.15 18.15 -24.64
CA SER A 299 -5.45 19.23 -25.57
C SER A 299 -6.34 20.32 -24.98
N GLN A 300 -7.13 19.98 -23.95
CA GLN A 300 -8.04 20.90 -23.27
C GLN A 300 -7.46 21.41 -21.95
N ASP A 301 -6.84 20.52 -21.18
CA ASP A 301 -6.35 20.77 -19.83
C ASP A 301 -4.88 21.25 -19.82
N GLY A 302 -4.18 21.12 -20.94
CA GLY A 302 -2.72 21.21 -20.99
C GLY A 302 -2.05 19.96 -20.41
N PRO A 303 -0.71 19.86 -20.48
CA PRO A 303 0.02 18.76 -19.86
C PRO A 303 -0.12 18.81 -18.35
N LEU A 304 -0.19 17.63 -17.71
CA LEU A 304 -0.02 17.54 -16.25
C LEU A 304 1.26 18.25 -15.83
N SER A 305 1.21 18.98 -14.71
CA SER A 305 2.36 19.70 -14.17
C SER A 305 3.27 18.81 -13.32
N ARG A 306 2.80 17.63 -12.91
CA ARG A 306 3.56 16.64 -12.13
C ARG A 306 3.34 15.23 -12.64
N ASN A 307 4.26 14.35 -12.30
CA ASN A 307 4.33 12.96 -12.75
C ASN A 307 3.35 12.00 -12.06
N PHE A 308 2.25 12.48 -11.47
CA PHE A 308 1.31 11.60 -10.79
C PHE A 308 -0.14 12.04 -10.96
N VAL A 309 -1.05 11.10 -10.76
CA VAL A 309 -2.48 11.35 -10.51
C VAL A 309 -2.90 10.59 -9.25
N LEU A 310 -3.96 11.05 -8.59
CA LEU A 310 -4.49 10.42 -7.38
C LEU A 310 -5.98 10.11 -7.56
N PHE A 311 -6.37 8.86 -7.31
CA PHE A 311 -7.76 8.43 -7.30
C PHE A 311 -8.29 8.29 -5.88
N THR A 312 -9.54 8.69 -5.66
CA THR A 312 -10.26 8.55 -4.39
C THR A 312 -11.71 8.10 -4.64
N ASN A 313 -12.29 7.36 -3.70
CA ASN A 313 -13.65 6.81 -3.86
C ASN A 313 -14.71 7.86 -3.44
N GLN A 314 -14.54 8.55 -2.31
CA GLN A 314 -15.42 9.61 -1.80
C GLN A 314 -16.94 9.37 -1.96
N GLY A 315 -17.42 8.19 -1.55
CA GLY A 315 -18.86 7.89 -1.56
C GLY A 315 -19.24 6.65 -0.75
N VAL A 316 -18.37 5.64 -0.71
CA VAL A 316 -18.60 4.42 0.07
C VAL A 316 -17.35 4.10 0.89
N PHE A 317 -17.55 3.66 2.13
CA PHE A 317 -16.44 3.09 2.91
C PHE A 317 -15.95 1.81 2.18
N PRO A 318 -14.67 1.39 2.34
CA PRO A 318 -13.56 2.27 2.69
C PRO A 318 -13.13 3.07 1.47
N ASP A 319 -12.77 4.33 1.68
CA ASP A 319 -11.97 5.05 0.70
C ASP A 319 -10.52 4.54 0.80
N VAL A 320 -10.00 4.17 -0.36
CA VAL A 320 -8.68 3.59 -0.56
C VAL A 320 -8.01 4.42 -1.65
N PRO A 321 -7.22 5.44 -1.27
CA PRO A 321 -6.57 6.30 -2.27
C PRO A 321 -5.56 5.52 -3.09
N LEU A 322 -5.56 5.69 -4.41
CA LEU A 322 -4.56 5.10 -5.30
C LEU A 322 -3.77 6.20 -5.99
N GLN A 323 -2.46 6.20 -5.81
CA GLN A 323 -1.55 7.02 -6.58
C GLN A 323 -1.06 6.24 -7.80
N VAL A 324 -1.04 6.92 -8.95
CA VAL A 324 -0.40 6.46 -10.16
C VAL A 324 0.69 7.43 -10.55
N ILE A 325 1.93 6.98 -10.63
CA ILE A 325 3.12 7.73 -11.04
C ILE A 325 3.45 7.35 -12.48
N LEU A 326 3.75 8.35 -13.29
CA LEU A 326 3.79 8.28 -14.74
C LEU A 326 5.21 8.59 -15.25
N LYS A 327 5.67 7.87 -16.28
CA LYS A 327 6.88 8.27 -17.05
C LYS A 327 6.65 9.56 -17.84
N ARG A 328 5.45 9.71 -18.40
CA ARG A 328 5.08 10.73 -19.38
C ARG A 328 3.65 11.19 -19.19
N SER A 329 3.34 12.41 -19.63
CA SER A 329 1.97 12.92 -19.53
C SER A 329 1.07 12.14 -20.49
N PRO A 330 -0.05 11.55 -20.03
CA PRO A 330 -1.01 10.92 -20.93
C PRO A 330 -1.57 11.96 -21.89
N GLU A 331 -2.02 11.50 -23.05
CA GLU A 331 -2.86 12.31 -23.93
C GLU A 331 -4.28 12.38 -23.36
N ARG A 332 -4.77 11.25 -22.83
CA ARG A 332 -6.11 11.14 -22.24
C ARG A 332 -6.15 10.17 -21.07
N VAL A 333 -7.06 10.44 -20.12
CA VAL A 333 -7.50 9.46 -19.13
C VAL A 333 -9.01 9.27 -19.31
N ARG A 334 -9.42 8.04 -19.63
CA ARG A 334 -10.83 7.69 -19.84
C ARG A 334 -11.35 6.80 -18.72
N VAL A 335 -12.59 7.01 -18.32
CA VAL A 335 -13.32 6.05 -17.47
C VAL A 335 -13.94 4.96 -18.34
N LYS A 336 -14.00 3.74 -17.82
CA LYS A 336 -14.76 2.63 -18.40
C LYS A 336 -15.98 2.40 -17.53
N LYS A 337 -17.16 2.31 -18.15
CA LYS A 337 -18.43 2.03 -17.48
C LYS A 337 -19.07 0.77 -18.09
N ASP A 338 -19.84 0.03 -17.31
CA ASP A 338 -20.67 -1.05 -17.83
C ASP A 338 -22.01 -0.52 -18.38
N GLU A 339 -22.87 -1.43 -18.85
CA GLU A 339 -24.20 -1.10 -19.40
C GLU A 339 -25.13 -0.41 -18.40
N ARG A 340 -24.83 -0.50 -17.09
CA ARG A 340 -25.58 0.16 -16.02
C ARG A 340 -24.99 1.52 -15.64
N GLY A 341 -23.91 1.95 -16.29
CA GLY A 341 -23.19 3.17 -15.98
C GLY A 341 -22.20 3.02 -14.81
N GLU A 342 -22.03 1.81 -14.27
CA GLU A 342 -21.13 1.57 -13.14
C GLU A 342 -19.67 1.59 -13.60
N ILE A 343 -18.81 2.26 -12.82
CA ILE A 343 -17.38 2.36 -13.14
C ILE A 343 -16.71 0.98 -13.04
N THR A 344 -16.14 0.52 -14.15
CA THR A 344 -15.42 -0.75 -14.27
C THR A 344 -13.92 -0.59 -14.43
N GLY A 345 -13.43 0.64 -14.66
CA GLY A 345 -12.01 0.89 -14.83
C GLY A 345 -11.66 2.29 -15.34
N PHE A 346 -10.37 2.48 -15.57
CA PHE A 346 -9.75 3.64 -16.20
C PHE A 346 -8.76 3.20 -17.26
N ARG A 347 -8.59 4.01 -18.31
CA ARG A 347 -7.58 3.83 -19.35
C ARG A 347 -6.75 5.09 -19.49
N PHE A 348 -5.44 4.94 -19.33
CA PHE A 348 -4.45 5.96 -19.66
C PHE A 348 -4.01 5.74 -21.11
N GLU A 349 -4.12 6.76 -21.95
CA GLU A 349 -3.73 6.74 -23.36
C GLU A 349 -2.55 7.68 -23.56
N PHE A 350 -1.53 7.23 -24.28
CA PHE A 350 -0.28 7.96 -24.50
C PHE A 350 0.00 8.13 -26.00
N ALA A 351 0.73 9.18 -26.40
CA ALA A 351 1.10 9.40 -27.79
C ALA A 351 2.07 8.33 -28.34
N GLY A 352 2.73 7.58 -27.46
CA GLY A 352 3.62 6.46 -27.77
C GLY A 352 3.64 5.48 -26.60
N SER A 353 4.63 4.59 -26.56
CA SER A 353 4.81 3.64 -25.45
C SER A 353 4.73 4.32 -24.08
N ALA A 354 3.97 3.74 -23.15
CA ALA A 354 3.91 4.19 -21.76
C ALA A 354 5.29 4.04 -21.08
N ASP A 355 6.11 3.08 -21.53
CA ASP A 355 7.37 2.59 -20.97
C ASP A 355 7.23 2.05 -19.55
N PHE A 356 6.86 2.92 -18.60
CA PHE A 356 6.52 2.51 -17.26
C PHE A 356 5.40 3.34 -16.62
N LEU A 357 4.69 2.67 -15.71
CA LEU A 357 3.84 3.25 -14.69
C LEU A 357 4.24 2.67 -13.33
N MET A 358 4.02 3.43 -12.27
CA MET A 358 4.21 2.95 -10.90
C MET A 358 2.94 3.22 -10.10
N LEU A 359 2.54 2.26 -9.27
CA LEU A 359 1.33 2.33 -8.46
C LEU A 359 1.67 2.14 -6.99
N LEU A 360 0.98 2.90 -6.13
CA LEU A 360 1.03 2.68 -4.68
C LEU A 360 -0.22 3.27 -4.01
N PHE A 361 -0.48 2.83 -2.78
CA PHE A 361 -1.51 3.43 -1.93
C PHE A 361 -0.81 4.44 -0.99
N PRO A 362 -0.93 5.76 -1.20
CA PRO A 362 -0.07 6.74 -0.53
C PRO A 362 -0.18 6.72 1.01
N CYS A 363 -1.25 6.14 1.56
CA CYS A 363 -1.53 6.00 2.98
C CYS A 363 -1.35 4.55 3.50
N GLY A 364 -0.66 3.69 2.75
CA GLY A 364 -0.42 2.29 3.12
C GLY A 364 -1.70 1.52 3.40
N ILE A 365 -1.77 0.86 4.56
CA ILE A 365 -2.92 0.02 4.93
C ILE A 365 -4.14 0.79 5.46
N GLU A 366 -4.07 2.11 5.61
CA GLU A 366 -5.19 2.90 6.14
C GLU A 366 -6.45 2.78 5.25
N LEU A 367 -7.60 2.92 5.91
CA LEU A 367 -8.94 2.89 5.34
C LEU A 367 -9.68 4.10 5.88
N PHE A 368 -10.25 4.91 5.00
CA PHE A 368 -10.91 6.15 5.39
C PHE A 368 -12.42 6.06 5.19
N ARG A 369 -13.18 6.73 6.06
CA ARG A 369 -14.60 6.97 5.84
C ARG A 369 -14.75 8.10 4.83
N PRO A 370 -15.82 8.11 3.99
CA PRO A 370 -16.00 9.15 2.98
C PRO A 370 -15.93 10.58 3.52
N HIS A 371 -16.46 10.85 4.71
CA HIS A 371 -16.43 12.18 5.33
C HIS A 371 -15.05 12.61 5.86
N GLU A 372 -14.10 11.68 6.06
CA GLU A 372 -12.73 11.98 6.48
C GLU A 372 -11.87 12.46 5.30
N VAL A 373 -12.33 12.21 4.06
CA VAL A 373 -11.62 12.59 2.84
C VAL A 373 -12.02 14.00 2.42
N THR A 374 -11.55 14.98 3.19
CA THR A 374 -11.78 16.40 2.89
C THR A 374 -10.77 16.94 1.86
N GLU A 375 -10.95 18.19 1.44
CA GLU A 375 -10.02 18.88 0.54
C GLU A 375 -8.64 19.06 1.18
N GLU A 376 -8.60 19.40 2.47
CA GLU A 376 -7.36 19.50 3.25
C GLU A 376 -6.66 18.15 3.31
N LYS A 377 -7.42 17.06 3.42
CA LYS A 377 -6.88 15.71 3.42
C LYS A 377 -6.28 15.33 2.07
N ILE A 378 -6.93 15.70 0.97
CA ILE A 378 -6.37 15.51 -0.38
C ILE A 378 -5.09 16.34 -0.56
N ALA A 379 -5.04 17.58 -0.05
CA ALA A 379 -3.84 18.39 -0.08
C ALA A 379 -2.68 17.75 0.71
N GLU A 380 -2.97 17.21 1.91
CA GLU A 380 -2.00 16.43 2.71
C GLU A 380 -1.48 15.22 1.93
N TRP A 381 -2.39 14.44 1.33
CA TRP A 381 -2.01 13.26 0.54
C TRP A 381 -1.25 13.60 -0.73
N THR A 382 -1.49 14.77 -1.32
CA THR A 382 -0.71 15.25 -2.46
C THR A 382 0.75 15.46 -2.07
N LEU A 383 1.03 15.99 -0.87
CA LEU A 383 2.40 16.08 -0.37
C LEU A 383 3.05 14.70 -0.23
N LEU A 384 2.32 13.70 0.27
CA LEU A 384 2.78 12.31 0.31
C LEU A 384 3.03 11.76 -1.09
N CYS A 385 2.10 11.98 -2.03
CA CYS A 385 2.23 11.53 -3.41
C CYS A 385 3.51 12.08 -4.06
N ARG A 386 3.81 13.36 -3.84
CA ARG A 386 5.05 13.97 -4.33
C ARG A 386 6.29 13.30 -3.74
N LYS A 387 6.34 13.06 -2.43
CA LYS A 387 7.47 12.34 -1.78
C LYS A 387 7.62 10.92 -2.33
N HIS A 388 6.51 10.21 -2.47
CA HIS A 388 6.49 8.86 -3.02
C HIS A 388 6.94 8.81 -4.47
N ALA A 389 6.55 9.79 -5.29
CA ALA A 389 7.00 9.89 -6.68
C ALA A 389 8.52 10.04 -6.79
N GLN A 390 9.13 10.90 -5.96
CA GLN A 390 10.60 11.05 -5.93
C GLN A 390 11.31 9.76 -5.51
N ARG A 391 10.77 9.06 -4.51
CA ARG A 391 11.34 7.79 -4.01
C ARG A 391 11.15 6.64 -4.99
N ALA A 392 10.01 6.61 -5.70
CA ALA A 392 9.71 5.59 -6.69
C ALA A 392 10.70 5.62 -7.87
N LEU A 393 11.17 6.81 -8.25
CA LEU A 393 12.17 6.99 -9.31
C LEU A 393 13.59 6.54 -8.92
N ALA A 394 13.91 6.45 -7.63
CA ALA A 394 15.08 5.72 -7.12
C ALA A 394 14.62 4.46 -6.40
N ARG A 395 14.21 3.46 -7.20
CA ARG A 395 13.63 2.22 -6.69
C ARG A 395 14.72 1.31 -6.09
N PRO A 396 14.62 0.88 -4.82
CA PRO A 396 15.53 -0.14 -4.30
C PRO A 396 15.24 -1.49 -4.98
N VAL A 397 16.29 -2.15 -5.47
CA VAL A 397 16.19 -3.43 -6.20
C VAL A 397 16.96 -4.57 -5.54
N SER A 398 17.82 -4.25 -4.58
CA SER A 398 18.51 -5.25 -3.75
C SER A 398 18.91 -4.65 -2.41
N CYS A 399 19.13 -5.54 -1.44
CA CYS A 399 19.64 -5.19 -0.13
C CYS A 399 20.72 -6.21 0.28
N GLU A 400 21.82 -5.72 0.84
CA GLU A 400 22.89 -6.54 1.40
C GLU A 400 23.01 -6.22 2.89
N ASP A 401 22.88 -7.25 3.73
CA ASP A 401 23.09 -7.10 5.16
C ASP A 401 24.56 -7.31 5.51
N HIS A 402 25.05 -6.49 6.44
CA HIS A 402 26.36 -6.58 7.05
C HIS A 402 26.15 -6.58 8.56
N TYR A 403 26.69 -7.57 9.27
CA TYR A 403 26.48 -7.67 10.72
C TYR A 403 27.79 -7.75 11.48
N ARG A 404 27.75 -7.21 12.70
CA ARG A 404 28.80 -7.33 13.72
C ARG A 404 28.11 -7.69 15.02
N ALA A 405 28.53 -8.77 15.64
CA ALA A 405 27.91 -9.29 16.86
C ALA A 405 28.93 -9.41 17.98
N ASP A 406 28.51 -9.10 19.20
CA ASP A 406 29.19 -9.45 20.44
C ASP A 406 28.26 -10.32 21.32
N ARG A 407 28.55 -10.45 22.62
CA ARG A 407 27.74 -11.28 23.53
C ARG A 407 26.40 -10.64 23.91
N GLU A 408 26.27 -9.34 23.74
CA GLU A 408 25.13 -8.54 24.21
C GLU A 408 24.25 -8.07 23.05
N LYS A 409 24.84 -7.78 21.89
CA LYS A 409 24.13 -7.18 20.77
C LYS A 409 24.63 -7.63 19.39
N VAL A 410 23.75 -7.44 18.41
CA VAL A 410 24.04 -7.56 16.98
C VAL A 410 23.76 -6.21 16.34
N GLU A 411 24.79 -5.61 15.76
CA GLU A 411 24.69 -4.43 14.91
C GLU A 411 24.52 -4.88 13.46
N VAL A 412 23.53 -4.33 12.78
CA VAL A 412 23.23 -4.62 11.37
C VAL A 412 23.28 -3.32 10.57
N ILE A 413 24.01 -3.35 9.46
CA ILE A 413 23.99 -2.33 8.42
C ILE A 413 23.42 -2.94 7.16
N GLN A 414 22.42 -2.29 6.60
CA GLN A 414 21.81 -2.68 5.33
C GLN A 414 22.27 -1.73 4.24
N LYS A 415 22.74 -2.29 3.12
CA LYS A 415 23.16 -1.55 1.93
C LYS A 415 22.20 -1.82 0.79
N PHE A 416 21.63 -0.77 0.23
CA PHE A 416 20.66 -0.85 -0.85
C PHE A 416 21.30 -0.49 -2.19
N SER A 417 20.93 -1.23 -3.23
CA SER A 417 21.18 -0.81 -4.62
C SER A 417 19.90 -0.34 -5.26
N PHE A 418 20.00 0.66 -6.14
CA PHE A 418 18.85 1.34 -6.72
C PHE A 418 18.84 1.22 -8.24
N ARG A 419 17.65 1.07 -8.81
CA ARG A 419 17.37 1.32 -10.22
C ARG A 419 16.76 2.72 -10.35
N TYR A 420 17.37 3.52 -11.20
CA TYR A 420 16.95 4.89 -11.46
C TYR A 420 16.02 4.96 -12.67
N PHE A 421 14.98 5.77 -12.54
CA PHE A 421 14.01 6.07 -13.58
C PHE A 421 13.99 7.57 -13.81
N GLU A 422 13.89 7.96 -15.07
CA GLU A 422 13.70 9.35 -15.47
C GLU A 422 12.25 9.52 -15.95
N ASP A 423 11.66 10.69 -15.78
CA ASP A 423 10.33 11.05 -16.28
C ASP A 423 10.39 12.34 -17.13
N GLU A 424 9.30 12.69 -17.82
CA GLU A 424 9.22 13.90 -18.65
C GLU A 424 9.27 15.21 -17.85
N TRP A 425 9.00 15.13 -16.55
CA TRP A 425 9.01 16.29 -15.65
C TRP A 425 10.39 16.55 -15.04
N HIS A 426 11.36 15.67 -15.30
CA HIS A 426 12.65 15.63 -14.61
C HIS A 426 12.49 15.67 -13.09
N THR A 427 11.51 14.92 -12.56
CA THR A 427 11.26 14.83 -11.12
C THR A 427 12.54 14.33 -10.43
N PRO A 428 13.09 15.08 -9.46
CA PRO A 428 14.31 14.65 -8.79
C PRO A 428 14.04 13.39 -7.99
N TYR A 429 14.84 12.35 -8.21
CA TYR A 429 14.75 11.13 -7.42
C TYR A 429 15.31 11.36 -6.01
N ARG A 430 14.78 10.65 -5.02
CA ARG A 430 15.32 10.63 -3.64
C ARG A 430 15.55 9.21 -3.17
N LEU A 431 16.74 8.94 -2.63
CA LEU A 431 17.04 7.64 -2.05
C LEU A 431 16.25 7.45 -0.76
N PHE A 432 15.81 6.22 -0.51
CA PHE A 432 15.19 5.84 0.74
C PHE A 432 15.70 4.45 1.10
N ALA A 433 16.45 4.36 2.20
CA ALA A 433 16.92 3.09 2.76
C ALA A 433 15.92 2.62 3.84
N PRO A 434 14.95 1.75 3.50
CA PRO A 434 13.95 1.30 4.46
C PRO A 434 14.60 0.52 5.60
N LEU A 435 13.94 0.52 6.76
CA LEU A 435 14.17 -0.42 7.85
C LEU A 435 13.12 -1.54 7.79
N PRO A 436 13.43 -2.76 8.23
CA PRO A 436 12.46 -3.84 8.34
C PRO A 436 11.26 -3.39 9.17
N PRO A 437 10.01 -3.40 8.64
CA PRO A 437 8.86 -2.86 9.35
C PRO A 437 8.60 -3.45 10.75
N PRO A 438 8.85 -4.76 11.03
CA PRO A 438 8.70 -5.29 12.38
C PRO A 438 9.55 -4.58 13.44
N LEU A 439 10.67 -3.95 13.05
CA LEU A 439 11.48 -3.15 13.96
C LEU A 439 10.70 -1.95 14.51
N SER A 440 9.76 -1.38 13.74
CA SER A 440 8.96 -0.26 14.23
C SER A 440 8.10 -0.65 15.44
N ILE A 441 7.62 -1.89 15.46
CA ILE A 441 6.82 -2.42 16.56
C ILE A 441 7.75 -2.83 17.70
N ALA A 442 8.82 -3.56 17.38
CA ALA A 442 9.72 -4.10 18.39
C ALA A 442 10.45 -3.00 19.19
N SER A 443 10.88 -1.92 18.54
CA SER A 443 11.59 -0.82 19.21
C SER A 443 10.72 -0.04 20.20
N GLU A 444 9.40 -0.10 20.07
CA GLU A 444 8.47 0.53 21.04
C GLU A 444 8.37 -0.29 22.35
N HIS A 445 8.74 -1.58 22.31
CA HIS A 445 8.59 -2.49 23.44
C HIS A 445 9.91 -3.03 24.00
N VAL A 446 11.01 -2.94 23.24
CA VAL A 446 12.33 -3.47 23.62
C VAL A 446 13.34 -2.32 23.60
N PRO A 447 13.66 -1.70 24.75
CA PRO A 447 14.55 -0.53 24.84
C PRO A 447 15.97 -0.73 24.28
N GLU A 448 16.42 -1.98 24.22
CA GLU A 448 17.73 -2.39 23.70
C GLU A 448 17.79 -2.36 22.18
N ILE A 449 16.62 -2.40 21.50
CA ILE A 449 16.56 -2.21 20.05
C ILE A 449 16.83 -0.73 19.75
N ARG A 450 17.86 -0.48 18.95
CA ARG A 450 18.22 0.87 18.50
C ARG A 450 18.06 0.94 16.99
N LEU A 451 17.25 1.87 16.51
CA LEU A 451 17.13 2.17 15.09
C LEU A 451 18.22 3.18 14.69
N ASP A 452 18.47 3.31 13.38
CA ASP A 452 19.32 4.37 12.84
C ASP A 452 18.86 5.73 13.37
N SER A 453 19.77 6.52 13.94
CA SER A 453 19.41 7.82 14.52
C SER A 453 18.88 8.83 13.51
N ARG A 454 19.11 8.58 12.22
CA ARG A 454 18.62 9.40 11.09
C ARG A 454 17.29 8.90 10.55
N CYS A 455 16.77 7.77 11.03
CA CYS A 455 15.54 7.22 10.49
C CYS A 455 14.35 8.15 10.73
N VAL A 456 13.47 8.20 9.75
CA VAL A 456 12.19 8.89 9.82
C VAL A 456 11.07 7.86 9.82
N ARG A 457 10.02 8.14 10.62
CA ARG A 457 8.76 7.41 10.56
C ARG A 457 7.93 7.97 9.42
N GLU A 458 7.64 7.13 8.43
CA GLU A 458 6.73 7.51 7.36
C GLU A 458 5.27 7.47 7.83
N LYS A 459 4.42 8.32 7.24
CA LYS A 459 2.95 8.22 7.35
C LYS A 459 2.43 7.08 6.47
N PHE A 460 3.01 5.90 6.62
CA PHE A 460 2.76 4.73 5.79
C PHE A 460 2.71 3.47 6.68
N PRO A 461 1.56 3.15 7.28
CA PRO A 461 1.40 1.89 8.00
C PRO A 461 1.38 0.71 7.02
N THR A 462 2.05 -0.37 7.40
CA THR A 462 2.12 -1.63 6.65
C THR A 462 1.48 -2.75 7.46
N LYS A 463 1.31 -3.94 6.87
CA LYS A 463 0.87 -5.14 7.59
C LYS A 463 1.80 -5.57 8.74
N TYR A 464 3.02 -5.02 8.78
CA TYR A 464 4.11 -5.43 9.66
C TYR A 464 4.59 -4.31 10.60
N GLY A 465 3.86 -3.20 10.68
CA GLY A 465 4.29 -1.99 11.39
C GLY A 465 4.38 -0.78 10.47
N TYR A 466 4.73 0.39 11.02
CA TYR A 466 4.95 1.58 10.19
C TYR A 466 6.22 1.44 9.37
N LEU A 467 6.24 2.00 8.15
CA LEU A 467 7.46 2.08 7.36
C LEU A 467 8.40 3.11 7.99
N TYR A 468 9.60 2.68 8.34
CA TYR A 468 10.71 3.54 8.75
C TYR A 468 11.80 3.46 7.69
N GLY A 469 12.61 4.50 7.58
CA GLY A 469 13.80 4.46 6.73
C GLY A 469 14.65 5.71 6.85
N VAL A 470 15.82 5.68 6.23
CA VAL A 470 16.74 6.82 6.18
C VAL A 470 16.60 7.49 4.81
N GLU A 471 16.20 8.76 4.80
CA GLU A 471 16.12 9.56 3.58
C GLU A 471 17.51 9.89 3.03
N ASP A 472 17.61 10.04 1.71
CA ASP A 472 18.82 10.45 0.98
C ASP A 472 20.04 9.57 1.32
N SER A 473 19.80 8.28 1.60
CA SER A 473 20.82 7.31 1.97
C SER A 473 20.62 5.99 1.22
N ALA A 474 21.73 5.35 0.86
CA ALA A 474 21.76 3.97 0.40
C ALA A 474 21.99 2.97 1.55
N TYR A 475 22.00 3.47 2.79
CA TYR A 475 22.28 2.68 3.98
C TYR A 475 21.30 2.97 5.09
N SER A 476 20.86 1.93 5.79
CA SER A 476 20.18 2.00 7.08
C SER A 476 20.89 1.09 8.07
N SER A 477 20.72 1.36 9.36
CA SER A 477 21.33 0.55 10.42
C SER A 477 20.37 0.32 11.57
N TYR A 478 20.59 -0.76 12.32
CA TYR A 478 19.89 -1.02 13.56
C TYR A 478 20.67 -2.00 14.44
N THR A 479 20.34 -2.01 15.73
CA THR A 479 20.94 -2.90 16.73
C THR A 479 19.86 -3.74 17.38
N LEU A 480 20.12 -5.04 17.52
CA LEU A 480 19.27 -5.99 18.22
C LEU A 480 20.00 -6.54 19.45
N PRO A 481 19.31 -6.81 20.58
CA PRO A 481 19.90 -7.55 21.68
C PRO A 481 20.12 -9.01 21.28
N VAL A 482 21.20 -9.62 21.78
CA VAL A 482 21.37 -11.07 21.77
C VAL A 482 20.53 -11.62 22.92
N PRO A 483 19.47 -12.41 22.65
CA PRO A 483 18.64 -12.96 23.72
C PRO A 483 19.48 -13.86 24.62
N ASP A 484 19.23 -13.83 25.94
CA ASP A 484 19.88 -14.79 26.83
C ASP A 484 19.43 -16.20 26.46
N THR A 485 20.37 -17.00 25.96
CA THR A 485 20.12 -18.39 25.59
C THR A 485 20.12 -19.32 26.80
N ARG A 486 20.49 -18.82 27.99
CA ARG A 486 20.35 -19.56 29.24
C ARG A 486 18.87 -19.67 29.58
N ARG A 487 18.43 -20.91 29.80
CA ARG A 487 17.08 -21.17 30.31
C ARG A 487 17.10 -20.95 31.81
N ASP A 488 16.16 -20.18 32.34
CA ASP A 488 15.95 -19.94 33.78
C ASP A 488 15.46 -21.18 34.57
N LEU A 489 15.68 -22.39 34.06
CA LEU A 489 15.38 -23.63 34.78
C LEU A 489 16.55 -23.95 35.71
N ALA A 490 16.62 -23.26 36.83
CA ALA A 490 17.47 -23.64 37.96
C ALA A 490 16.68 -24.55 38.89
N PHE A 491 17.13 -25.79 39.07
CA PHE A 491 16.58 -26.66 40.11
C PHE A 491 17.19 -26.26 41.46
N PRO A 492 16.40 -26.12 42.54
CA PRO A 492 16.95 -25.82 43.86
C PRO A 492 17.91 -26.94 44.29
N ALA A 493 19.11 -26.57 44.76
CA ALA A 493 20.17 -27.52 45.11
C ALA A 493 19.70 -28.49 46.21
N GLU A 494 18.87 -28.02 47.13
CA GLU A 494 18.28 -28.80 48.22
C GLU A 494 17.30 -29.89 47.74
N LYS A 495 16.81 -29.82 46.50
CA LYS A 495 15.93 -30.83 45.90
C LYS A 495 16.66 -31.79 44.96
N HIS A 496 17.98 -31.65 44.81
CA HIS A 496 18.78 -32.41 43.85
C HIS A 496 18.56 -33.93 44.00
N ASP A 497 18.73 -34.47 45.21
CA ASP A 497 18.65 -35.93 45.45
C ASP A 497 17.22 -36.47 45.36
N GLU A 498 16.21 -35.65 45.66
CA GLU A 498 14.81 -36.01 45.47
C GLU A 498 14.45 -36.06 43.98
N LEU A 499 14.84 -35.04 43.22
CA LEU A 499 14.60 -34.95 41.79
C LEU A 499 15.34 -36.03 41.02
N GLN A 500 16.61 -36.26 41.36
CA GLN A 500 17.39 -37.35 40.79
C GLN A 500 16.69 -38.69 41.04
N ARG A 501 16.26 -39.01 42.27
CA ARG A 501 15.56 -40.28 42.54
C ARG A 501 14.27 -40.44 41.74
N LYS A 502 13.46 -39.37 41.60
CA LYS A 502 12.21 -39.40 40.81
C LYS A 502 12.49 -39.58 39.31
N LEU A 503 13.47 -38.84 38.78
CA LEU A 503 13.88 -38.99 37.38
C LEU A 503 14.42 -40.40 37.12
N GLU A 504 15.19 -40.93 38.06
CA GLU A 504 15.72 -42.28 37.99
C GLU A 504 14.58 -43.33 38.00
N SER A 505 13.57 -43.20 38.86
CA SER A 505 12.47 -44.18 38.88
C SER A 505 11.67 -44.21 37.58
N ASP A 506 11.45 -43.05 36.96
CA ASP A 506 10.50 -42.90 35.86
C ASP A 506 11.19 -43.00 34.48
N PHE A 507 12.52 -42.95 34.43
CA PHE A 507 13.28 -42.87 33.17
C PHE A 507 13.00 -44.02 32.22
N ASP A 508 12.99 -45.26 32.69
CA ASP A 508 12.83 -46.41 31.81
C ASP A 508 11.40 -46.53 31.27
N GLU A 509 10.40 -46.19 32.08
CA GLU A 509 8.99 -46.09 31.65
C GLU A 509 8.84 -44.99 30.59
N PHE A 510 9.40 -43.81 30.83
CA PHE A 510 9.41 -42.72 29.88
C PHE A 510 10.10 -43.10 28.55
N MET A 511 11.25 -43.76 28.63
CA MET A 511 11.96 -44.21 27.42
C MET A 511 11.17 -45.27 26.66
N SER A 512 10.56 -46.24 27.34
CA SER A 512 9.70 -47.27 26.72
C SER A 512 8.49 -46.63 26.03
N TYR A 513 7.79 -45.71 26.69
CA TYR A 513 6.65 -45.00 26.10
C TYR A 513 6.98 -44.36 24.74
N HIS A 514 8.17 -43.75 24.61
CA HIS A 514 8.59 -43.07 23.38
C HIS A 514 9.26 -43.99 22.35
N LEU A 515 9.91 -45.08 22.77
CA LEU A 515 10.56 -46.03 21.86
C LEU A 515 9.58 -47.05 21.27
N ASP A 516 8.58 -47.46 22.07
CA ASP A 516 7.64 -48.54 21.73
C ASP A 516 6.35 -48.01 21.09
N ALA A 517 6.25 -46.70 20.85
CA ALA A 517 5.12 -46.08 20.19
C ALA A 517 4.93 -46.67 18.77
N PRO A 518 3.79 -47.32 18.47
CA PRO A 518 3.59 -48.05 17.22
C PRO A 518 3.40 -47.13 16.00
N GLU A 519 3.01 -45.88 16.22
CA GLU A 519 2.83 -44.85 15.19
C GLU A 519 3.33 -43.50 15.72
N VAL A 520 3.98 -42.71 14.86
CA VAL A 520 4.42 -41.36 15.22
C VAL A 520 3.39 -40.35 14.72
N GLY A 521 2.68 -39.70 15.65
CA GLY A 521 1.50 -38.90 15.36
C GLY A 521 1.71 -37.69 14.45
N ASN A 522 2.93 -37.11 14.43
CA ASN A 522 3.29 -35.99 13.56
C ASN A 522 4.80 -35.63 13.66
N PRO A 523 5.72 -36.34 12.98
CA PRO A 523 7.12 -35.97 13.07
C PRO A 523 7.46 -34.97 11.98
N GLY A 524 7.57 -33.70 12.34
CA GLY A 524 8.64 -32.94 11.69
C GLY A 524 9.96 -33.69 11.91
N ASN A 525 10.90 -33.68 10.98
CA ASN A 525 12.14 -34.47 11.10
C ASN A 525 12.86 -34.31 12.45
N TYR A 526 12.72 -33.18 13.12
CA TYR A 526 13.34 -32.91 14.42
C TYR A 526 12.51 -33.36 15.64
N SER A 527 11.33 -33.94 15.44
CA SER A 527 10.44 -34.37 16.53
C SER A 527 11.06 -35.48 17.39
N PHE A 528 12.02 -36.24 16.85
CA PHE A 528 12.72 -37.28 17.61
C PHE A 528 13.47 -36.69 18.81
N VAL A 529 13.92 -35.43 18.76
CA VAL A 529 14.55 -34.75 19.92
C VAL A 529 13.48 -34.11 20.81
N PHE A 530 12.38 -33.63 20.22
CA PHE A 530 11.37 -32.87 20.94
C PHE A 530 10.73 -33.67 22.08
N GLN A 531 10.46 -34.95 21.86
CA GLN A 531 9.94 -35.84 22.91
C GLN A 531 10.91 -36.02 24.08
N TYR A 532 12.21 -35.86 23.87
CA TYR A 532 13.24 -35.95 24.90
C TYR A 532 13.66 -34.59 25.47
N SER A 533 13.03 -33.50 25.02
CA SER A 533 13.43 -32.14 25.38
C SER A 533 13.46 -31.90 26.90
N PHE A 534 12.50 -32.46 27.65
CA PHE A 534 12.49 -32.38 29.11
C PHE A 534 13.68 -33.10 29.74
N VAL A 535 13.93 -34.35 29.36
CA VAL A 535 15.01 -35.16 29.93
C VAL A 535 16.39 -34.60 29.55
N LEU A 536 16.51 -33.99 28.36
CA LEU A 536 17.72 -33.25 27.95
C LEU A 536 17.97 -32.00 28.81
N MET A 537 16.93 -31.34 29.34
CA MET A 537 17.11 -30.20 30.27
C MET A 537 17.63 -30.66 31.65
N VAL A 538 17.27 -31.87 32.07
CA VAL A 538 17.71 -32.47 33.35
C VAL A 538 18.83 -33.49 33.17
N PHE A 539 19.56 -33.45 32.05
CA PHE A 539 20.57 -34.45 31.71
C PHE A 539 21.64 -34.63 32.81
N HIS A 540 21.99 -33.54 33.49
CA HIS A 540 22.95 -33.52 34.60
C HIS A 540 22.46 -34.25 35.87
N LEU A 541 21.15 -34.51 36.01
CA LEU A 541 20.57 -35.26 37.14
C LEU A 541 20.53 -36.77 36.88
N LEU A 542 20.72 -37.21 35.62
CA LEU A 542 20.73 -38.63 35.28
C LEU A 542 22.04 -39.30 35.69
N SER A 543 21.96 -40.57 36.08
CA SER A 543 23.07 -41.50 36.21
C SER A 543 23.81 -41.69 34.88
N GLU A 544 25.07 -42.09 34.94
CA GLU A 544 25.92 -42.29 33.76
C GLU A 544 25.31 -43.32 32.78
N GLU A 545 24.72 -44.38 33.29
CA GLU A 545 24.06 -45.42 32.48
C GLU A 545 22.89 -44.84 31.68
N LYS A 546 22.00 -44.08 32.33
CA LYS A 546 20.83 -43.47 31.68
C LYS A 546 21.21 -42.37 30.71
N ARG A 547 22.26 -41.59 31.01
CA ARG A 547 22.86 -40.65 30.06
C ARG A 547 23.30 -41.37 28.78
N LYS A 548 24.06 -42.46 28.90
CA LYS A 548 24.51 -43.26 27.75
C LYS A 548 23.33 -43.81 26.95
N LYS A 549 22.28 -44.29 27.62
CA LYS A 549 21.06 -44.78 26.98
C LYS A 549 20.36 -43.67 26.18
N LEU A 550 20.16 -42.49 26.77
CA LEU A 550 19.56 -41.35 26.09
C LEU A 550 20.43 -40.87 24.92
N GLU A 551 21.75 -40.74 25.11
CA GLU A 551 22.69 -40.36 24.05
C GLU A 551 22.63 -41.32 22.87
N SER A 552 22.57 -42.63 23.11
CA SER A 552 22.44 -43.63 22.04
C SER A 552 21.18 -43.38 21.21
N VAL A 553 20.04 -43.15 21.87
CA VAL A 553 18.76 -42.89 21.19
C VAL A 553 18.82 -41.60 20.36
N ILE A 554 19.38 -40.52 20.92
CA ILE A 554 19.54 -39.25 20.21
C ILE A 554 20.50 -39.39 19.02
N ARG A 555 21.62 -40.09 19.17
CA ARG A 555 22.58 -40.33 18.08
C ARG A 555 21.97 -41.13 16.94
N ASP A 556 21.21 -42.17 17.26
CA ASP A 556 20.55 -42.98 16.22
C ASP A 556 19.40 -42.22 15.55
N GLY A 557 18.67 -41.40 16.31
CA GLY A 557 17.70 -40.46 15.74
C GLY A 557 18.34 -39.43 14.81
N LEU A 558 19.48 -38.84 15.19
CA LEU A 558 20.24 -37.91 14.34
C LEU A 558 20.68 -38.56 13.04
N LYS A 559 21.23 -39.78 13.08
CA LYS A 559 21.60 -40.53 11.86
C LYS A 559 20.39 -40.71 10.92
N LYS A 560 19.24 -41.13 11.46
CA LYS A 560 18.00 -41.32 10.70
C LYS A 560 17.53 -40.01 10.07
N VAL A 561 17.59 -38.90 10.82
CA VAL A 561 17.13 -37.59 10.34
C VAL A 561 18.09 -36.96 9.35
N CYS A 562 19.38 -37.25 9.42
CA CYS A 562 20.34 -36.81 8.42
C CYS A 562 20.34 -37.67 7.14
N ASP A 563 19.60 -38.79 7.12
CA ASP A 563 19.49 -39.68 5.97
C ASP A 563 18.26 -39.34 5.10
N PRO A 564 18.46 -38.82 3.86
CA PRO A 564 17.37 -38.51 2.93
C PRO A 564 16.51 -39.71 2.53
N SER A 565 17.01 -40.93 2.72
CA SER A 565 16.29 -42.17 2.40
C SER A 565 15.42 -42.68 3.55
N TYR A 566 15.55 -42.11 4.75
CA TYR A 566 14.82 -42.54 5.92
C TYR A 566 13.31 -42.38 5.76
N ALA A 567 12.59 -43.42 6.17
CA ALA A 567 11.14 -43.47 6.22
C ALA A 567 10.67 -44.06 7.55
N TYR A 568 9.51 -43.63 8.02
CA TYR A 568 8.90 -44.10 9.26
C TYR A 568 7.45 -44.53 9.04
N VAL A 569 6.85 -45.16 10.06
CA VAL A 569 5.44 -45.57 10.05
C VAL A 569 4.58 -44.49 10.70
N GLY A 570 3.82 -43.77 9.88
CA GLY A 570 2.88 -42.75 10.31
C GLY A 570 1.45 -43.29 10.53
N PRO A 571 0.49 -42.40 10.87
CA PRO A 571 -0.86 -42.80 11.26
C PRO A 571 -1.61 -43.65 10.23
N GLY A 572 -2.15 -44.78 10.68
CA GLY A 572 -2.80 -45.77 9.82
C GLY A 572 -1.80 -46.67 9.09
N LYS A 573 -0.66 -46.99 9.73
CA LYS A 573 0.43 -47.82 9.19
C LYS A 573 1.02 -47.37 7.85
N ARG A 574 0.94 -46.07 7.54
CA ARG A 574 1.43 -45.54 6.26
C ARG A 574 2.93 -45.30 6.31
N LYS A 575 3.64 -45.65 5.24
CA LYS A 575 5.06 -45.29 5.07
C LYS A 575 5.14 -43.78 4.78
N CYS A 576 5.88 -43.05 5.59
CA CYS A 576 6.09 -41.62 5.46
C CYS A 576 7.58 -41.32 5.30
N TYR A 577 7.93 -40.40 4.41
CA TYR A 577 9.31 -39.97 4.19
C TYR A 577 9.60 -38.69 4.97
N SER A 578 10.78 -38.66 5.55
CA SER A 578 11.29 -37.52 6.32
C SER A 578 11.79 -36.40 5.41
N TRP A 579 12.29 -36.76 4.24
CA TRP A 579 12.85 -35.83 3.27
C TRP A 579 12.07 -35.86 1.97
N TYR A 580 11.89 -34.67 1.42
CA TYR A 580 11.26 -34.43 0.14
C TYR A 580 12.30 -33.70 -0.70
N ASN A 581 12.54 -34.19 -1.92
CA ASN A 581 13.25 -33.40 -2.89
C ASN A 581 12.27 -32.36 -3.43
N ARG A 582 12.67 -31.09 -3.45
CA ARG A 582 11.89 -30.05 -4.10
C ARG A 582 12.77 -29.34 -5.08
N LYS A 583 12.27 -29.27 -6.32
CA LYS A 583 12.74 -28.33 -7.32
C LYS A 583 11.99 -27.02 -7.15
N GLU A 584 12.72 -25.95 -6.91
CA GLU A 584 12.17 -24.61 -6.83
C GLU A 584 11.77 -24.14 -8.24
N PRO A 585 10.49 -23.81 -8.49
CA PRO A 585 9.98 -23.61 -9.85
C PRO A 585 10.58 -22.43 -10.61
N PHE A 586 11.27 -21.48 -9.95
CA PHE A 586 11.79 -20.28 -10.61
C PHE A 586 13.31 -20.28 -10.78
N SER A 587 14.03 -20.68 -9.73
CA SER A 587 15.48 -20.80 -9.74
C SER A 587 15.96 -22.13 -10.31
N GLY A 588 15.07 -23.13 -10.40
CA GLY A 588 15.42 -24.49 -10.79
C GLY A 588 16.32 -25.20 -9.76
N LEU A 589 16.53 -24.61 -8.57
CA LEU A 589 17.35 -25.19 -7.53
C LEU A 589 16.67 -26.42 -6.94
N ASP A 590 17.39 -27.53 -6.94
CA ASP A 590 16.99 -28.76 -6.26
C ASP A 590 17.54 -28.74 -4.83
N PHE A 591 16.66 -28.88 -3.84
CA PHE A 591 17.06 -28.99 -2.45
C PHE A 591 16.23 -30.01 -1.69
N ASN A 592 16.88 -30.68 -0.73
CA ASN A 592 16.21 -31.57 0.20
C ASN A 592 15.55 -30.73 1.29
N MET A 593 14.27 -30.96 1.53
CA MET A 593 13.52 -30.28 2.58
C MET A 593 12.80 -31.25 3.50
N THR A 594 12.56 -30.80 4.72
CA THR A 594 11.84 -31.53 5.77
C THR A 594 10.56 -30.77 6.10
N TYR A 595 9.40 -31.41 6.09
CA TYR A 595 8.14 -30.78 6.53
C TYR A 595 7.85 -31.09 8.00
N LEU A 596 7.32 -30.10 8.75
CA LEU A 596 6.38 -30.37 9.82
C LEU A 596 5.08 -30.80 9.13
N HIS A 597 4.57 -32.01 9.37
CA HIS A 597 3.30 -32.44 8.76
C HIS A 597 2.16 -31.57 9.31
N VAL A 598 1.85 -30.46 8.65
CA VAL A 598 0.67 -29.66 8.98
C VAL A 598 -0.56 -30.43 8.48
N ILE A 599 -1.55 -30.54 9.35
CA ILE A 599 -2.78 -31.33 9.23
C ILE A 599 -3.41 -31.14 7.83
N GLY A 600 -3.44 -32.21 7.00
CA GLY A 600 -4.00 -32.15 5.64
C GLY A 600 -3.61 -33.31 4.71
N ILE A 601 -2.47 -33.96 4.95
CA ILE A 601 -2.00 -35.13 4.17
C ILE A 601 -2.92 -36.35 4.22
N ARG A 602 -3.92 -36.37 5.11
CA ARG A 602 -4.95 -37.43 5.12
C ARG A 602 -5.70 -37.58 3.78
N ARG A 603 -5.63 -36.59 2.87
CA ARG A 603 -6.33 -36.60 1.57
C ARG A 603 -5.44 -36.62 0.32
N PHE A 604 -4.12 -36.55 0.43
CA PHE A 604 -3.27 -36.71 -0.76
C PHE A 604 -3.19 -38.20 -1.11
N ARG A 605 -3.67 -38.56 -2.31
CA ARG A 605 -3.64 -39.94 -2.85
C ARG A 605 -2.21 -40.43 -3.13
N GLU A 606 -1.24 -39.52 -3.17
CA GLU A 606 0.11 -39.75 -3.63
C GLU A 606 1.10 -39.40 -2.51
N CYS A 607 1.36 -40.37 -1.64
CA CYS A 607 2.57 -40.40 -0.80
C CYS A 607 3.67 -41.25 -1.46
N SER A 608 3.67 -41.35 -2.80
CA SER A 608 4.86 -41.77 -3.54
C SER A 608 5.92 -40.68 -3.37
N ARG A 609 7.21 -41.05 -3.44
CA ARG A 609 8.28 -40.06 -3.63
C ARG A 609 7.87 -39.22 -4.85
N GLU A 610 7.48 -37.97 -4.64
CA GLU A 610 7.40 -37.01 -5.74
C GLU A 610 8.81 -36.93 -6.34
N THR A 611 8.97 -37.47 -7.55
CA THR A 611 10.22 -37.48 -8.32
C THR A 611 10.52 -36.13 -8.92
#